data_AF-A0A2V9JFT8-F1
#
_entry.id   AF-A0A2V9JFT8-F1
#
_cell.length_a   1.000
_cell.length_b   1.000
_cell.length_c   1.000
_cell.angle_alpha   90.00
_cell.angle_beta   90.00
_cell.angle_gamma   90.00
#
_symmetry.space_group_name_H-M   'P 1'
#
loop_
_entity.id
_entity.type
_entity.pdbx_description
1 polymer ?
#
loop_
_entity_poly.entity_id
_entity_poly.type
_entity_poly.pdbx_seq_one_letter_code
_entity_poly.pdbx_strand_id
1 'polypeptide(L)'
;MAASHPRLSRGWVITGVTRFTTGIPVRIRENDDRSLLGTRFTGPTGQGIDEPNFTPGPLNITDPRKYDPNTGANPYFNKALFAKEPLGQLGTSSREFFHGPGLNNWDLSLQKDIRLTESKTL
;
A
#
# COMPACT_ATOMS: atom_id res chain seq x y z
N MET A 1 -36.52 13.66 36.25
CA MET A 1 -35.07 13.90 36.41
C MET A 1 -34.36 12.59 36.13
N ALA A 2 -33.43 12.53 35.17
CA ALA A 2 -32.78 11.29 34.76
C ALA A 2 -31.72 10.86 35.78
N ALA A 3 -31.70 9.59 36.15
CA ALA A 3 -30.71 9.03 37.08
C ALA A 3 -29.30 9.06 36.45
N SER A 4 -28.42 9.91 36.96
CA SER A 4 -27.01 9.92 36.57
C SER A 4 -26.30 8.70 37.18
N HIS A 5 -25.66 7.88 36.35
CA HIS A 5 -24.87 6.71 36.77
C HIS A 5 -23.36 6.99 36.61
N PRO A 6 -22.75 7.77 37.51
CA PRO A 6 -21.38 8.28 37.36
C PRO A 6 -20.32 7.16 37.21
N ARG A 7 -20.59 5.94 37.70
CA ARG A 7 -19.72 4.79 37.51
C ARG A 7 -19.62 4.33 36.05
N LEU A 8 -20.68 4.46 35.26
CA LEU A 8 -20.68 4.04 33.85
C LEU A 8 -19.91 5.03 32.97
N SER A 9 -19.98 6.32 33.27
CA SER A 9 -19.42 7.38 32.43
C SER A 9 -18.03 7.89 32.85
N ARG A 10 -17.61 7.73 34.11
CA ARG A 10 -16.33 8.28 34.61
C ARG A 10 -15.18 7.27 34.63
N GLY A 11 -13.94 7.73 34.66
CA GLY A 11 -12.76 6.85 34.83
C GLY A 11 -12.32 6.12 33.56
N TRP A 12 -12.89 6.44 32.39
CA TRP A 12 -12.38 5.96 31.11
C TRP A 12 -11.11 6.70 30.71
N VAL A 13 -10.09 5.97 30.30
CA VAL A 13 -8.84 6.48 29.73
C VAL A 13 -8.62 5.78 28.41
N ILE A 14 -8.31 6.55 27.37
CA ILE A 14 -7.96 6.05 26.04
C ILE A 14 -6.51 6.40 25.79
N THR A 15 -5.71 5.42 25.41
CA THR A 15 -4.34 5.61 24.96
C THR A 15 -4.12 4.85 23.66
N GLY A 16 -3.09 5.23 22.90
CA GLY A 16 -2.79 4.51 21.68
C GLY A 16 -1.67 5.12 20.84
N VAL A 17 -1.27 4.37 19.83
CA VAL A 17 -0.27 4.74 18.83
C VAL A 17 -0.84 4.50 17.44
N THR A 18 -0.71 5.50 16.58
CA THR A 18 -1.11 5.41 15.17
C THR A 18 0.10 5.54 14.27
N ARG A 19 0.24 4.65 13.28
CA ARG A 19 1.32 4.70 12.29
C ARG A 19 0.78 4.67 10.87
N PHE A 20 1.21 5.64 10.08
CA PHE A 20 0.94 5.74 8.65
C PHE A 20 2.26 5.62 7.88
N THR A 21 2.33 4.70 6.93
CA THR A 21 3.50 4.51 6.07
C THR A 21 3.05 4.39 4.63
N THR A 22 3.73 5.08 3.71
CA THR A 22 3.53 4.89 2.26
C THR A 22 3.98 3.50 1.84
N GLY A 23 3.46 3.00 0.72
CA GLY A 23 3.93 1.73 0.17
C GLY A 23 5.35 1.82 -0.40
N ILE A 24 5.96 0.66 -0.61
CA ILE A 24 7.22 0.55 -1.34
C ILE A 24 7.05 0.96 -2.80
N PRO A 25 8.06 1.57 -3.44
CA PRO A 25 7.98 1.88 -4.87
C PRO A 25 7.71 0.62 -5.72
N VAL A 26 6.87 0.76 -6.75
CA VAL A 26 6.62 -0.31 -7.72
C VAL A 26 7.66 -0.20 -8.82
N ARG A 27 8.52 -1.22 -8.91
CA ARG A 27 9.52 -1.30 -9.97
C ARG A 27 8.91 -1.80 -11.28
N ILE A 28 9.01 -0.98 -12.33
CA ILE A 28 8.75 -1.37 -13.71
C ILE A 28 9.96 -2.11 -14.28
N ARG A 29 9.73 -3.23 -14.97
CA ARG A 29 10.76 -4.01 -15.64
C ARG A 29 10.22 -4.72 -16.87
N GLU A 30 11.10 -4.93 -17.83
CA GLU A 30 10.87 -5.80 -18.98
C GLU A 30 11.93 -6.91 -19.05
N ASN A 31 11.62 -7.95 -19.82
CA ASN A 31 12.45 -9.16 -19.93
C ASN A 31 12.97 -9.39 -21.35
N ASP A 32 12.56 -8.59 -22.33
CA ASP A 32 13.15 -8.53 -23.65
C ASP A 32 14.34 -7.55 -23.69
N ASP A 33 14.97 -7.48 -24.86
CA ASP A 33 16.04 -6.54 -25.19
C ASP A 33 15.65 -5.89 -26.51
N ARG A 34 14.75 -4.90 -26.44
CA ARG A 34 14.29 -4.20 -27.65
C ARG A 34 15.12 -2.97 -27.91
N SER A 35 15.77 -2.40 -26.92
CA SER A 35 16.76 -1.35 -27.17
C SER A 35 17.95 -1.86 -27.98
N LEU A 36 18.20 -3.20 -27.98
CA LEU A 36 19.31 -3.88 -28.63
C LEU A 36 20.68 -3.46 -28.06
N LEU A 37 20.69 -3.00 -26.81
CA LEU A 37 21.90 -2.50 -26.16
C LEU A 37 22.69 -3.61 -25.45
N GLY A 38 22.14 -4.82 -25.34
CA GLY A 38 22.82 -5.94 -24.68
C GLY A 38 23.13 -5.67 -23.21
N THR A 39 22.30 -4.84 -22.55
CA THR A 39 22.54 -4.34 -21.18
C THR A 39 22.14 -5.33 -20.09
N ARG A 40 21.67 -6.51 -20.46
CA ARG A 40 21.31 -7.55 -19.49
C ARG A 40 22.57 -8.07 -18.80
N PHE A 41 22.50 -8.28 -17.49
CA PHE A 41 23.65 -8.72 -16.66
C PHE A 41 24.84 -7.75 -16.57
N THR A 42 24.72 -6.50 -17.01
CA THR A 42 25.79 -5.50 -16.89
C THR A 42 25.73 -4.69 -15.58
N GLY A 43 24.62 -4.76 -14.86
CA GLY A 43 24.39 -4.05 -13.60
C GLY A 43 24.17 -4.97 -12.38
N PRO A 44 24.14 -4.40 -11.17
CA PRO A 44 24.07 -5.16 -9.91
C PRO A 44 22.78 -5.97 -9.73
N THR A 45 21.73 -5.68 -10.50
CA THR A 45 20.45 -6.41 -10.45
C THR A 45 20.33 -7.48 -11.55
N GLY A 46 21.30 -7.54 -12.46
CA GLY A 46 21.24 -8.38 -13.66
C GLY A 46 20.14 -8.01 -14.67
N GLN A 47 19.34 -6.98 -14.39
CA GLN A 47 18.27 -6.52 -15.27
C GLN A 47 18.81 -5.59 -16.36
N GLY A 48 18.21 -5.63 -17.55
CA GLY A 48 18.47 -4.66 -18.61
C GLY A 48 17.96 -3.27 -18.25
N ILE A 49 18.37 -2.29 -19.06
CA ILE A 49 17.89 -0.91 -18.93
C ILE A 49 16.57 -0.65 -19.68
N ASP A 50 15.98 -1.66 -20.32
CA ASP A 50 14.73 -1.50 -21.06
C ASP A 50 13.53 -1.30 -20.12
N GLU A 51 12.62 -0.42 -20.56
CA GLU A 51 11.32 -0.14 -19.96
C GLU A 51 10.27 0.04 -21.05
N PRO A 52 8.98 -0.16 -20.73
CA PRO A 52 7.91 0.10 -21.67
C PRO A 52 7.75 1.61 -21.91
N ASN A 53 7.08 1.95 -22.99
CA ASN A 53 6.52 3.28 -23.17
C ASN A 53 5.34 3.49 -22.20
N PHE A 54 5.39 4.60 -21.46
CA PHE A 54 4.30 5.02 -20.59
C PHE A 54 3.52 6.19 -21.21
N THR A 55 2.20 6.02 -21.32
CA THR A 55 1.27 7.08 -21.70
C THR A 55 0.74 7.75 -20.43
N PRO A 56 0.96 9.06 -20.21
CA PRO A 56 0.43 9.75 -19.04
C PRO A 56 -1.09 9.59 -18.91
N GLY A 57 -1.54 9.18 -17.73
CA GLY A 57 -2.95 8.94 -17.47
C GLY A 57 -3.18 8.41 -16.06
N PRO A 58 -4.45 8.24 -15.67
CA PRO A 58 -4.79 7.74 -14.35
C PRO A 58 -4.43 6.26 -14.23
N LEU A 59 -3.54 5.93 -13.28
CA LEU A 59 -3.17 4.55 -12.98
C LEU A 59 -4.35 3.72 -12.43
N ASN A 60 -5.43 4.36 -11.97
CA ASN A 60 -6.62 3.69 -11.42
C ASN A 60 -6.24 2.60 -10.41
N ILE A 61 -5.52 3.00 -9.36
CA ILE A 61 -4.99 2.06 -8.36
C ILE A 61 -6.14 1.29 -7.71
N THR A 62 -6.06 -0.04 -7.75
CA THR A 62 -7.06 -0.95 -7.17
C THR A 62 -6.52 -1.69 -5.94
N ASP A 63 -7.37 -2.43 -5.24
CA ASP A 63 -6.92 -3.32 -4.17
C ASP A 63 -6.23 -4.55 -4.78
N PRO A 64 -4.91 -4.74 -4.58
CA PRO A 64 -4.19 -5.86 -5.18
C PRO A 64 -4.66 -7.22 -4.67
N ARG A 65 -5.40 -7.29 -3.55
CA ARG A 65 -6.02 -8.54 -3.06
C ARG A 65 -7.17 -9.01 -3.93
N LYS A 66 -7.70 -8.16 -4.81
CA LYS A 66 -8.80 -8.49 -5.72
C LYS A 66 -8.32 -8.95 -7.11
N TYR A 67 -7.01 -8.98 -7.33
CA TYR A 67 -6.44 -9.45 -8.59
C TYR A 67 -6.73 -10.93 -8.80
N ASP A 68 -7.34 -11.26 -9.94
CA ASP A 68 -7.53 -12.65 -10.36
C ASP A 68 -6.44 -13.03 -11.35
N PRO A 69 -5.51 -13.94 -10.99
CA PRO A 69 -4.43 -14.34 -11.89
C PRO A 69 -4.90 -15.16 -13.09
N ASN A 70 -6.08 -15.80 -13.03
CA ASN A 70 -6.58 -16.64 -14.12
C ASN A 70 -7.19 -15.79 -15.24
N THR A 71 -7.90 -14.73 -14.88
CA THR A 71 -8.57 -13.84 -15.84
C THR A 71 -7.81 -12.54 -16.10
N GLY A 72 -6.87 -12.18 -15.22
CA GLY A 72 -6.17 -10.89 -15.24
C GLY A 72 -7.04 -9.71 -14.79
N ALA A 73 -8.23 -9.97 -14.24
CA ALA A 73 -9.15 -8.95 -13.77
C ALA A 73 -8.63 -8.23 -12.51
N ASN A 74 -9.04 -6.97 -12.33
CA ASN A 74 -8.62 -6.08 -11.23
C ASN A 74 -7.09 -5.97 -11.06
N PRO A 75 -6.35 -5.56 -12.11
CA PRO A 75 -4.92 -5.31 -11.95
C PRO A 75 -4.69 -4.16 -10.98
N TYR A 76 -3.59 -4.21 -10.22
CA TYR A 76 -3.26 -3.19 -9.23
C TYR A 76 -3.20 -1.77 -9.83
N PHE A 77 -2.78 -1.66 -11.09
CA PHE A 77 -2.76 -0.43 -11.86
C PHE A 77 -3.18 -0.70 -13.31
N ASN A 78 -3.53 0.37 -14.02
CA ASN A 78 -3.96 0.34 -15.41
C ASN A 78 -2.79 -0.02 -16.34
N LYS A 79 -2.70 -1.31 -16.70
CA LYS A 79 -1.70 -1.83 -17.63
C LYS A 79 -1.82 -1.25 -19.04
N ALA A 80 -2.97 -0.72 -19.44
CA ALA A 80 -3.17 -0.16 -20.79
C ALA A 80 -2.40 1.15 -21.01
N LEU A 81 -1.90 1.79 -19.95
CA LEU A 81 -1.00 2.94 -20.05
C LEU A 81 0.44 2.55 -20.43
N PHE A 82 0.74 1.26 -20.43
CA PHE A 82 2.05 0.72 -20.74
C PHE A 82 1.98 -0.02 -22.06
N ALA A 83 2.86 0.36 -22.98
CA ALA A 83 2.96 -0.26 -24.29
C ALA A 83 4.41 -0.62 -24.57
N LYS A 84 4.59 -1.66 -25.36
CA LYS A 84 5.88 -2.07 -25.87
C LYS A 84 6.51 -0.93 -26.67
N GLU A 85 7.77 -0.61 -26.39
CA GLU A 85 8.58 0.39 -27.05
C GLU A 85 9.00 -0.04 -28.48
N PRO A 86 9.34 0.89 -29.38
CA PRO A 86 9.87 0.55 -30.70
C PRO A 86 11.21 -0.20 -30.61
N LEU A 87 11.49 -1.05 -31.60
CA LEU A 87 12.79 -1.73 -31.67
C LEU A 87 13.92 -0.70 -31.89
N GLY A 88 15.03 -0.85 -31.17
CA GLY A 88 16.17 0.05 -31.15
C GLY A 88 16.00 1.29 -30.29
N GLN A 89 14.99 1.34 -29.42
CA GLN A 89 14.74 2.48 -28.53
C GLN A 89 14.54 2.01 -27.09
N LEU A 90 14.88 2.86 -26.13
CA LEU A 90 14.46 2.72 -24.73
C LEU A 90 13.04 3.27 -24.61
N GLY A 91 12.22 2.65 -23.76
CA GLY A 91 10.92 3.21 -23.45
C GLY A 91 10.99 4.41 -22.52
N THR A 92 9.82 5.02 -22.31
CA THR A 92 9.68 6.30 -21.60
C THR A 92 9.25 6.16 -20.14
N SER A 93 8.95 4.95 -19.66
CA SER A 93 8.50 4.76 -18.28
C SER A 93 9.62 5.00 -17.28
N SER A 94 9.38 5.85 -16.28
CA SER A 94 10.25 5.90 -15.10
C SER A 94 10.15 4.60 -14.30
N ARG A 95 11.26 4.16 -13.68
CA ARG A 95 11.33 2.83 -13.06
C ARG A 95 10.51 2.67 -11.79
N GLU A 96 10.21 3.74 -11.04
CA GLU A 96 9.65 3.64 -9.68
C GLU A 96 8.76 4.85 -9.32
N PHE A 97 7.95 5.33 -10.27
CA PHE A 97 7.19 6.60 -10.12
C PHE A 97 5.91 6.51 -9.29
N PHE A 98 5.49 5.31 -8.88
CA PHE A 98 4.34 5.09 -8.00
C PHE A 98 4.63 4.02 -6.97
N HIS A 99 3.80 3.98 -5.94
CA HIS A 99 3.99 3.15 -4.75
C HIS A 99 2.91 2.09 -4.65
N GLY A 100 3.25 0.98 -3.99
CA GLY A 100 2.31 -0.05 -3.57
C GLY A 100 1.38 0.41 -2.44
N PRO A 101 0.57 -0.50 -1.89
CA PRO A 101 -0.26 -0.21 -0.73
C PRO A 101 0.60 0.20 0.47
N GLY A 102 0.19 1.27 1.13
CA GLY A 102 0.74 1.68 2.43
C GLY A 102 0.19 0.86 3.59
N LEU A 103 0.63 1.21 4.80
CA LEU A 103 0.15 0.64 6.04
C LEU A 103 -0.51 1.73 6.89
N ASN A 104 -1.69 1.41 7.41
CA ASN A 104 -2.42 2.21 8.40
C ASN A 104 -2.60 1.34 9.65
N ASN A 105 -1.79 1.55 10.67
CA ASN A 105 -1.79 0.76 11.90
C ASN A 105 -2.34 1.58 13.08
N TRP A 106 -3.30 1.00 13.81
CA TRP A 106 -3.93 1.59 14.98
C TRP A 106 -3.76 0.63 16.15
N ASP A 107 -3.04 1.06 17.18
CA ASP A 107 -2.93 0.37 18.46
C ASP A 107 -3.63 1.23 19.51
N LEU A 108 -4.67 0.69 20.14
CA LEU A 108 -5.54 1.42 21.06
C LEU A 108 -5.76 0.61 22.34
N SER A 109 -5.61 1.27 23.49
CA SER A 109 -5.98 0.76 24.80
C SER A 109 -7.12 1.60 25.37
N LEU A 110 -8.17 0.92 25.82
CA LEU A 110 -9.27 1.51 26.58
C LEU A 110 -9.23 0.96 28.00
N GLN A 111 -9.02 1.84 28.97
CA GLN A 111 -8.92 1.49 30.38
C GLN A 111 -10.05 2.13 31.17
N LYS A 112 -10.50 1.44 32.22
CA LYS A 112 -11.52 1.92 33.13
C LYS A 112 -11.00 1.83 34.56
N ASP A 113 -10.87 2.98 35.22
CA ASP A 113 -10.66 3.05 36.67
C ASP A 113 -12.01 2.88 37.37
N ILE A 114 -12.20 1.75 38.06
CA ILE A 114 -13.38 1.47 38.88
C ILE A 114 -12.97 1.48 40.36
N ARG A 115 -13.49 2.47 41.10
CA ARG A 115 -13.38 2.49 42.55
C ARG A 115 -14.46 1.59 43.18
N LEU A 116 -14.02 0.54 43.86
CA LEU A 116 -14.87 -0.37 44.63
C LEU A 116 -14.86 0.05 46.10
N THR A 117 -16.04 0.12 46.70
CA THR A 117 -16.24 0.38 48.13
C THR A 117 -17.00 -0.80 48.71
N GLU A 118 -16.67 -1.19 49.93
CA GLU A 118 -17.34 -2.29 50.62
C GLU A 118 -18.81 -1.91 50.94
N SER A 119 -19.73 -2.85 50.78
CA SER A 119 -21.11 -2.71 51.25
C SER A 119 -21.30 -3.70 52.39
N LYS A 120 -21.48 -3.20 53.62
CA LYS A 120 -21.74 -4.06 54.77
C LYS A 120 -22.98 -4.91 54.53
N THR A 121 -22.88 -6.20 54.80
CA THR A 121 -24.01 -7.12 54.92
C THR A 121 -23.96 -7.76 56.30
N LEU A 122 -25.06 -7.64 57.04
CA LEU A 122 -25.31 -8.31 58.32
C LEU A 122 -25.60 -9.80 58.11
#